data_AF-A0A9D2F6J1-F1
#
_entry.id   AF-A0A9D2F6J1-F1
#
_cell.length_a   1.000
_cell.length_b   1.000
_cell.length_c   1.000
_cell.angle_alpha   90.00
_cell.angle_beta   90.00
_cell.angle_gamma   90.00
#
_symmetry.space_group_name_H-M   'P 1'
#
loop_
_entity.id
_entity.type
_entity.pdbx_description
1 polymer ?
#
loop_
_entity_poly.entity_id
_entity_poly.type
_entity_poly.pdbx_seq_one_letter_code
_entity_poly.pdbx_strand_id
1 'polypeptide(L)' 'MGKKFYQLLPKERLTQLEEQGKITVEMKQELEKVVLDSQVANHLIENQISEFPIPLGVALNVIVNQ' A
#
# COMPACT_ATOMS: atom_id res chain seq x y z
N MET A 1 13.00 15.84 -17.32
CA MET A 1 12.82 14.38 -17.26
C MET A 1 12.33 14.04 -15.86
N GLY A 2 11.12 13.48 -15.70
CA GLY A 2 10.58 13.18 -14.36
C GLY A 2 11.33 12.04 -13.67
N LYS A 3 11.32 12.03 -12.32
CA LYS A 3 11.86 10.91 -11.52
C LYS A 3 11.16 9.61 -11.90
N LYS A 4 11.89 8.50 -11.93
CA LYS A 4 11.31 7.15 -12.10
C LYS A 4 10.58 6.74 -10.81
N PHE A 5 9.57 5.87 -10.91
CA PHE A 5 8.74 5.43 -9.77
C PHE A 5 9.57 4.91 -8.58
N TYR A 6 10.62 4.11 -8.84
CA TYR A 6 11.47 3.56 -7.79
C TYR A 6 12.33 4.63 -7.09
N GLN A 7 12.51 5.81 -7.68
CA GLN A 7 13.24 6.95 -7.10
C GLN A 7 12.36 7.84 -6.23
N LEU A 8 11.04 7.61 -6.23
CA LEU A 8 10.08 8.35 -5.44
C LEU A 8 10.04 7.84 -4.00
N LEU A 9 9.75 8.74 -3.05
CA LEU A 9 9.38 8.42 -1.68
C LEU A 9 8.01 7.71 -1.65
N PRO A 10 7.69 6.92 -0.60
CA PRO A 10 6.40 6.24 -0.50
C PRO A 10 5.18 7.15 -0.71
N LYS A 11 5.17 8.35 -0.10
CA LYS A 11 4.09 9.33 -0.30
C LYS A 11 4.01 9.85 -1.74
N GLU A 12 5.16 10.10 -2.38
CA GLU A 12 5.22 10.52 -3.78
C GLU A 12 4.68 9.40 -4.71
N ARG A 13 4.95 8.13 -4.39
CA ARG A 13 4.39 6.97 -5.12
C ARG A 13 2.87 6.90 -5.01
N LEU A 14 2.33 7.03 -3.80
CA LEU A 14 0.88 7.00 -3.56
C LEU A 14 0.17 8.16 -4.26
N THR A 15 0.72 9.38 -4.18
CA THR A 15 0.19 10.54 -4.91
C THR A 15 0.21 10.30 -6.42
N GLN A 16 1.31 9.76 -6.97
CA GLN A 16 1.38 9.47 -8.40
C GLN A 16 0.34 8.40 -8.83
N LEU A 17 0.07 7.37 -8.01
CA LEU A 17 -0.92 6.34 -8.31
C LEU A 17 -2.36 6.90 -8.28
N GLU A 18 -2.65 7.78 -7.34
CA GLU A 18 -3.92 8.50 -7.24
C GLU A 18 -4.15 9.44 -8.43
N GLU A 19 -3.15 10.27 -8.78
CA GLU A 19 -3.21 11.18 -9.94
C GLU A 19 -3.41 10.42 -11.27
N GLN A 20 -2.90 9.20 -11.37
CA GLN A 20 -3.09 8.32 -12.53
C GLN A 20 -4.42 7.55 -12.51
N GLY A 21 -5.25 7.74 -11.48
CA GLY A 21 -6.53 7.04 -11.31
C GLY A 21 -6.37 5.53 -11.09
N LYS A 22 -5.21 5.07 -10.62
CA LYS A 22 -4.95 3.63 -10.32
C LYS A 22 -5.49 3.22 -8.95
N ILE A 23 -5.62 4.18 -8.03
CA ILE A 23 -6.22 4.03 -6.71
C ILE A 23 -7.10 5.24 -6.43
N THR A 24 -8.08 5.11 -5.53
CA THR A 24 -8.88 6.24 -5.07
C THR A 24 -8.19 7.00 -3.92
N VAL A 25 -8.75 8.16 -3.55
CA VAL A 25 -8.30 8.96 -2.39
C VAL A 25 -8.40 8.12 -1.11
N GLU A 26 -9.49 7.37 -0.95
CA GLU A 26 -9.73 6.51 0.21
C GLU A 26 -8.71 5.36 0.26
N MET A 27 -8.43 4.72 -0.88
CA MET A 27 -7.40 3.69 -0.96
C MET A 27 -6.01 4.23 -0.62
N LYS A 28 -5.69 5.45 -1.05
CA LYS A 28 -4.44 6.13 -0.65
C LYS A 28 -4.36 6.31 0.87
N GLN A 29 -5.44 6.77 1.49
CA GLN A 29 -5.50 6.93 2.96
C GLN A 29 -5.33 5.60 3.69
N GLU A 30 -5.93 4.51 3.20
CA GLU A 30 -5.74 3.18 3.77
C GLU A 30 -4.31 2.67 3.60
N LEU A 31 -3.68 2.87 2.43
CA LEU A 31 -2.31 2.46 2.17
C LEU A 31 -1.25 3.27 2.96
N GLU A 32 -1.61 4.46 3.46
CA GLU A 32 -0.78 5.21 4.40
C GLU A 32 -0.84 4.62 5.83
N LYS A 33 -1.86 3.82 6.14
CA LYS A 33 -1.94 3.07 7.40
C LYS A 33 -1.13 1.78 7.26
N VAL A 34 -0.24 1.54 8.22
CA VAL A 34 0.70 0.40 8.18
C VAL A 34 0.30 -0.70 9.19
N VAL A 35 -0.75 -0.47 9.98
CA VAL A 35 -1.15 -1.33 11.10
C VAL A 35 -2.63 -1.63 11.00
N LEU A 36 -3.01 -2.88 11.30
CA LEU A 36 -4.41 -3.28 11.34
C LEU A 36 -5.06 -2.76 12.63
N ASP A 37 -6.38 -2.63 12.64
CA ASP A 37 -7.08 -2.37 13.89
C ASP A 37 -6.88 -3.55 14.86
N SER A 38 -6.54 -3.25 16.12
CA SER A 38 -6.20 -4.28 17.10
C SER A 38 -7.37 -5.19 17.47
N GLN A 39 -8.62 -4.69 17.38
CA GLN A 39 -9.78 -5.55 17.56
C GLN A 39 -9.86 -6.54 16.41
N VAL A 40 -9.70 -6.09 15.17
CA VAL A 40 -9.71 -7.00 14.01
C VAL A 40 -8.59 -8.03 14.13
N ALA A 41 -7.37 -7.58 14.42
CA ALA A 41 -6.19 -8.44 14.53
C ALA A 41 -6.37 -9.55 15.60
N ASN A 42 -6.94 -9.20 16.77
CA ASN A 42 -7.19 -10.13 17.87
C ASN A 42 -8.23 -11.21 17.55
N HIS A 43 -9.08 -11.00 16.54
CA HIS A 43 -10.05 -12.00 16.08
C HIS A 43 -9.53 -12.87 14.93
N LEU A 44 -8.31 -12.65 14.41
CA LEU A 44 -7.77 -13.43 13.30
C LEU A 44 -7.08 -14.73 13.75
N ILE A 45 -6.43 -14.72 14.92
CA ILE A 45 -5.66 -15.85 15.46
C ILE A 45 -5.70 -15.84 17.00
N GLU A 46 -5.40 -16.98 17.62
CA GLU A 46 -5.32 -17.11 19.08
C GLU A 46 -3.96 -16.66 19.64
N ASN A 47 -3.95 -16.28 20.93
CA ASN A 47 -2.75 -15.93 21.69
C ASN A 47 -1.89 -14.80 21.05
N GLN A 48 -2.52 -13.92 20.26
CA GLN A 48 -1.85 -12.75 19.70
C GLN A 48 -1.41 -11.80 20.83
N ILE A 49 -0.15 -11.36 20.77
CA ILE A 49 0.42 -10.38 21.72
C ILE A 49 1.02 -9.15 21.03
N SER A 50 1.16 -9.18 19.70
CA SER A 50 1.69 -8.10 18.88
C SER A 50 1.36 -8.30 17.40
N GLU A 51 1.72 -7.32 16.59
CA GLU A 51 1.66 -7.36 15.12
C GLU A 51 3.05 -7.19 14.51
N PHE A 52 3.21 -7.68 13.28
CA PHE A 52 4.45 -7.54 12.52
C PHE A 52 4.18 -6.96 11.11
N PRO A 53 4.61 -5.73 10.80
CA PRO A 53 4.42 -5.14 9.49
C PRO A 53 5.44 -5.70 8.48
N ILE A 54 4.98 -6.01 7.27
CA ILE A 54 5.84 -6.42 6.14
C ILE A 54 5.81 -5.31 5.07
N PRO A 55 6.95 -4.95 4.46
CA PRO A 55 6.96 -3.96 3.39
C PRO A 55 6.05 -4.36 2.22
N LEU A 56 5.11 -3.49 1.86
CA LEU A 56 4.26 -3.65 0.68
C LEU A 56 4.83 -2.85 -0.49
N GLY A 57 5.09 -3.54 -1.61
CA GLY A 57 5.50 -2.95 -2.88
C GLY A 57 4.46 -3.17 -3.97
N VAL A 58 4.60 -2.47 -5.09
CA VAL A 58 3.75 -2.63 -6.27
C VAL A 58 4.60 -2.78 -7.53
N ALA A 59 4.29 -3.80 -8.32
CA ALA A 59 4.84 -3.99 -9.67
C ALA A 59 3.94 -3.26 -10.68
N LEU A 60 4.55 -2.46 -11.56
CA LEU A 60 3.84 -1.68 -12.57
C LEU A 60 4.02 -2.30 -13.95
N ASN A 61 3.08 -2.01 -14.85
CA ASN A 61 3.14 -2.38 -16.27
C ASN A 61 3.13 -3.90 -16.54
N VAL A 62 2.45 -4.67 -15.71
CA VAL A 62 2.17 -6.08 -15.98
C VAL A 62 1.15 -6.17 -17.13
N ILE A 63 1.45 -6.97 -18.15
CA ILE A 63 0.62 -7.18 -19.34
C ILE A 63 0.03 -8.59 -19.27
N VAL A 64 -1.27 -8.72 -19.54
CA VAL A 64 -1.99 -10.01 -19.51
C VAL A 64 -2.79 -10.15 -20.81
N ASN A 65 -2.67 -11.30 -21.49
CA ASN A 65 -3.41 -11.67 -22.71
C ASN A 65 -3.34 -10.64 -23.86
N GLN A 66 -2.13 -10.33 -24.31
CA GLN A 66 -1.92 -9.61 -25.57
C GLN A 66 -2.02 -10.54 -26.78
#